data_AF-A0A164LBE6-F1
#
_entry.id   AF-A0A164LBE6-F1
#
_cell.length_a   1.000
_cell.length_b   1.000
_cell.length_c   1.000
_cell.angle_alpha   90.00
_cell.angle_beta   90.00
_cell.angle_gamma   90.00
#
_symmetry.space_group_name_H-M   'P 1'
#
loop_
_entity.id
_entity.type
_entity.pdbx_description
1 polymer ?
#
loop_
_entity_poly.entity_id
_entity_poly.type
_entity_poly.pdbx_seq_one_letter_code
_entity_poly.pdbx_strand_id
1 'polypeptide(L)'
;MPSSLELREQLIGAIADVIAERGEQYQDIALQVGIDKGDVSRLANRLIEDFSAERLVNYCHLFGLKLRMRVDGRNDRSKVSGPSTRLSTKAIPETDYTEAGRLIRQLGNTIADEIETSPLKQSDFAIQKGLPRSTISTLKNRRLDRFKLDTLIDYAPRFGLQVDITASPAARSA
;
A
#
# COMPACT_ATOMS: atom_id res chain seq x y z
N MET A 1 12.54 7.38 5.54
CA MET A 1 11.19 6.81 5.73
C MET A 1 10.61 6.80 4.34
N PRO A 2 10.28 5.63 3.75
CA PRO A 2 9.95 5.61 2.34
C PRO A 2 8.70 6.45 2.09
N SER A 3 8.90 7.51 1.32
CA SER A 3 7.81 8.30 0.77
C SER A 3 7.03 7.45 -0.24
N SER A 4 5.82 7.87 -0.60
CA SER A 4 5.10 7.29 -1.72
C SER A 4 5.94 7.27 -3.01
N LEU A 5 6.83 8.23 -3.20
CA LEU A 5 7.79 8.24 -4.32
C LEU A 5 8.81 7.11 -4.23
N GLU A 6 9.49 6.95 -3.09
CA GLU A 6 10.48 5.88 -2.88
C GLU A 6 9.85 4.49 -3.07
N LEU A 7 8.60 4.30 -2.64
CA LEU A 7 7.90 3.05 -2.90
C LEU A 7 7.69 2.83 -4.40
N ARG A 8 7.21 3.86 -5.12
CA ARG A 8 6.97 3.74 -6.56
C ARG A 8 8.26 3.43 -7.32
N GLU A 9 9.38 4.05 -6.93
CA GLU A 9 10.71 3.76 -7.45
C GLU A 9 11.12 2.30 -7.24
N GLN A 10 10.90 1.75 -6.05
CA GLN A 10 11.21 0.35 -5.76
C GLN A 10 10.33 -0.62 -6.57
N LEU A 11 9.02 -0.37 -6.62
CA LEU A 11 8.09 -1.25 -7.34
C LEU A 11 8.32 -1.21 -8.85
N ILE A 12 8.53 -0.02 -9.43
CA ILE A 12 8.82 0.09 -10.86
C ILE A 12 10.17 -0.53 -11.20
N GLY A 13 11.18 -0.38 -10.31
CA GLY A 13 12.47 -1.04 -10.46
C GLY A 13 12.33 -2.55 -10.56
N ALA A 14 11.64 -3.16 -9.58
CA ALA A 14 11.40 -4.60 -9.57
C ALA A 14 10.64 -5.09 -10.80
N ILE A 15 9.64 -4.35 -11.28
CA ILE A 15 8.90 -4.70 -12.50
C ILE A 15 9.79 -4.56 -13.74
N ALA A 16 10.55 -3.47 -13.85
CA ALA A 16 11.44 -3.22 -14.98
C ALA A 16 12.52 -4.30 -15.10
N ASP A 17 13.05 -4.76 -13.98
CA ASP A 17 14.05 -5.83 -13.94
C ASP A 17 13.45 -7.14 -14.46
N VAL A 18 12.21 -7.48 -14.06
CA VAL A 18 11.50 -8.65 -14.62
C VAL A 18 11.25 -8.50 -16.13
N ILE A 19 10.89 -7.30 -16.61
CA ILE A 19 10.70 -7.06 -18.05
C ILE A 19 12.01 -7.26 -18.81
N ALA A 20 13.12 -6.75 -18.29
CA ALA A 20 14.44 -6.88 -18.90
C ALA A 20 14.91 -8.34 -18.95
N GLU A 21 14.66 -9.11 -17.88
CA GLU A 21 15.00 -10.54 -17.80
C GLU A 21 14.25 -11.40 -18.82
N ARG A 22 13.04 -11.02 -19.24
CA ARG A 22 12.29 -11.77 -20.26
C ARG A 22 12.96 -11.71 -21.64
N GLY A 23 13.62 -10.60 -21.98
CA GLY A 23 14.27 -10.42 -23.28
C GLY A 23 13.32 -10.47 -24.48
N GLU A 24 12.01 -10.33 -24.24
CA GLU A 24 10.95 -10.40 -25.24
C GLU A 24 10.59 -9.01 -25.78
N GLN A 25 9.87 -8.95 -26.91
CA GLN A 25 9.34 -7.68 -27.39
C GLN A 25 8.24 -7.19 -26.44
N TYR A 26 8.15 -5.87 -26.24
CA TYR A 26 7.13 -5.29 -25.36
C TYR A 26 5.69 -5.64 -25.76
N GLN A 27 5.44 -5.90 -27.05
CA GLN A 27 4.14 -6.36 -27.53
C GLN A 27 3.79 -7.76 -27.00
N ASP A 28 4.76 -8.67 -26.96
CA ASP A 28 4.54 -10.05 -26.50
C ASP A 28 4.30 -10.07 -24.99
N ILE A 29 5.10 -9.31 -24.24
CA ILE A 29 4.92 -9.13 -22.79
C ILE A 29 3.54 -8.52 -22.49
N ALA A 30 3.13 -7.49 -23.24
CA ALA A 30 1.81 -6.87 -23.11
C ALA A 30 0.67 -7.88 -23.29
N LEU A 31 0.76 -8.73 -24.31
CA LEU A 31 -0.22 -9.79 -24.57
C LEU A 31 -0.24 -10.87 -23.49
N GLN A 32 0.92 -11.28 -22.98
CA GLN A 32 1.02 -12.29 -21.92
C GLN A 32 0.46 -11.79 -20.58
N VAL A 33 0.78 -10.54 -20.22
CA VAL A 33 0.47 -9.94 -18.92
C VAL A 33 -0.92 -9.30 -18.93
N GLY A 34 -1.47 -9.00 -20.12
CA GLY A 34 -2.80 -8.41 -20.28
C GLY A 34 -2.83 -6.90 -19.98
N ILE A 35 -1.73 -6.19 -20.27
CA ILE A 35 -1.64 -4.72 -20.10
C ILE A 35 -1.27 -4.04 -21.42
N ASP A 36 -1.44 -2.73 -21.50
CA ASP A 36 -1.11 -1.96 -22.70
C ASP A 36 0.40 -1.98 -23.00
N LYS A 37 0.77 -2.06 -24.28
CA LYS A 37 2.19 -2.01 -24.71
C LYS A 37 2.88 -0.72 -24.26
N GLY A 38 2.17 0.40 -24.32
CA GLY A 38 2.68 1.69 -23.84
C GLY A 38 3.03 1.65 -22.36
N ASP A 39 2.20 0.99 -21.55
CA ASP A 39 2.51 0.78 -20.13
C ASP A 39 3.74 -0.12 -19.93
N VAL A 40 3.85 -1.24 -20.66
CA VAL A 40 5.06 -2.10 -20.62
C VAL A 40 6.31 -1.28 -20.94
N SER A 41 6.24 -0.44 -21.99
CA SER A 41 7.34 0.44 -22.37
C SER A 41 7.68 1.45 -21.27
N ARG A 42 6.69 2.10 -20.65
CA ARG A 42 6.92 3.05 -19.56
C ARG A 42 7.51 2.38 -18.31
N LEU A 43 7.05 1.18 -17.98
CA LEU A 43 7.58 0.37 -16.88
C LEU A 43 9.05 0.01 -17.14
N ALA A 44 9.36 -0.49 -18.34
CA ALA A 44 10.73 -0.83 -18.73
C ALA A 44 11.68 0.38 -18.66
N ASN A 45 11.19 1.57 -19.00
CA ASN A 45 11.94 2.83 -18.93
C ASN A 45 11.89 3.51 -17.54
N ARG A 46 11.28 2.88 -16.54
CA ARG A 46 11.15 3.39 -15.16
C ARG A 46 10.52 4.79 -15.08
N LEU A 47 9.51 5.07 -15.91
CA LEU A 47 8.79 6.34 -15.92
C LEU A 47 7.79 6.43 -14.74
N ILE A 48 8.30 6.77 -13.55
CA ILE A 48 7.57 6.74 -12.26
C ILE A 48 6.34 7.64 -12.23
N GLU A 49 6.41 8.82 -12.86
CA GLU A 49 5.35 9.84 -12.81
C GLU A 49 4.03 9.36 -13.45
N ASP A 50 4.10 8.39 -14.35
CA ASP A 50 2.95 7.82 -15.06
C ASP A 50 2.15 6.82 -14.20
N PHE A 51 2.64 6.47 -13.01
CA PHE A 51 2.06 5.43 -12.17
C PHE A 51 1.82 5.88 -10.72
N SER A 52 0.64 5.52 -10.21
CA SER A 52 0.34 5.50 -8.76
C SER A 52 0.89 4.23 -8.11
N ALA A 53 1.12 4.25 -6.79
CA ALA A 53 1.52 3.03 -6.05
C ALA A 53 0.52 1.88 -6.22
N GLU A 54 -0.79 2.17 -6.27
CA GLU A 54 -1.86 1.17 -6.45
C GLU A 54 -1.70 0.40 -7.75
N ARG A 55 -1.51 1.12 -8.85
CA ARG A 55 -1.30 0.53 -10.18
C ARG A 55 -0.03 -0.32 -10.22
N LEU A 56 1.08 0.15 -9.64
CA LEU A 56 2.33 -0.62 -9.57
C LEU A 56 2.16 -1.90 -8.72
N VAL A 57 1.50 -1.79 -7.56
CA VAL A 57 1.19 -2.94 -6.70
C VAL A 57 0.39 -4.00 -7.45
N ASN A 58 -0.64 -3.58 -8.21
CA ASN A 58 -1.44 -4.50 -9.00
C ASN A 58 -0.63 -5.12 -10.15
N TYR A 59 0.26 -4.35 -10.79
CA TYR A 59 1.14 -4.87 -11.84
C TYR A 59 2.17 -5.87 -11.31
N CYS A 60 2.70 -5.69 -10.09
CA CYS A 60 3.62 -6.66 -9.50
C CYS A 60 3.08 -8.09 -9.57
N HIS A 61 1.79 -8.29 -9.29
CA HIS A 61 1.17 -9.61 -9.38
C HIS A 61 1.20 -10.18 -10.81
N LEU A 62 0.89 -9.35 -11.82
CA LEU A 62 0.89 -9.76 -13.23
C LEU A 62 2.30 -10.11 -13.74
N PHE A 63 3.33 -9.51 -13.15
CA PHE A 63 4.73 -9.82 -13.42
C PHE A 63 5.30 -10.95 -12.52
N GLY A 64 4.47 -11.62 -11.73
CA GLY A 64 4.89 -12.75 -10.88
C GLY A 64 5.67 -12.34 -9.62
N LEU A 65 5.61 -11.06 -9.25
CA LEU A 65 6.21 -10.52 -8.04
C LEU A 65 5.22 -10.68 -6.86
N LYS A 66 5.73 -11.20 -5.75
CA LYS A 66 5.02 -11.27 -4.47
C LYS A 66 5.35 -10.03 -3.65
N LEU A 67 4.29 -9.40 -3.13
CA LEU A 67 4.39 -8.23 -2.27
C LEU A 67 4.27 -8.61 -0.80
N ARG A 68 5.15 -8.05 0.03
CA ARG A 68 5.04 -8.12 1.49
C ARG A 68 5.08 -6.71 2.05
N MET A 69 4.07 -6.37 2.84
CA MET A 69 4.04 -5.12 3.59
C MET A 69 4.31 -5.40 5.06
N ARG A 70 5.30 -4.70 5.60
CA ARG A 70 5.59 -4.61 7.02
C ARG A 70 5.25 -3.19 7.49
N VAL A 71 4.55 -3.11 8.61
CA VAL A 71 4.23 -1.83 9.26
C VAL A 71 4.78 -1.91 10.67
N ASP A 72 5.87 -1.18 10.94
CA ASP A 72 6.49 -1.08 12.26
C ASP A 72 6.11 0.25 12.91
N GLY A 73 6.00 0.31 14.23
CA GLY A 73 5.64 1.53 14.95
C GLY A 73 5.83 1.37 16.45
N ARG A 74 5.88 2.48 17.19
CA ARG A 74 6.07 2.48 18.66
C ARG A 74 4.86 1.85 19.39
N ASN A 75 4.81 0.53 19.41
CA ASN A 75 4.26 -0.23 20.50
C ASN A 75 4.94 -1.61 20.56
N ASP A 76 6.17 -1.59 21.08
CA ASP A 76 6.80 -2.73 21.75
C ASP A 76 6.11 -3.00 23.12
N ARG A 77 4.79 -2.85 23.16
CA ARG A 77 3.89 -3.05 24.29
C ARG A 77 2.64 -3.78 23.80
N SER A 78 2.82 -4.91 23.13
CA SER A 78 1.81 -5.97 23.05
C SER A 78 2.42 -7.25 22.51
N LYS A 79 3.06 -8.01 23.40
CA LYS A 79 2.78 -9.45 23.42
C LYS A 79 1.29 -9.58 23.78
N VAL A 80 0.41 -9.56 22.79
CA VAL A 80 -0.97 -9.98 22.96
C VAL A 80 -1.18 -11.17 22.05
N SER A 81 -0.88 -12.35 22.60
CA SER A 81 -1.63 -13.56 22.30
C SER A 81 -3.12 -13.23 22.47
N GLY A 82 -3.96 -13.58 21.48
CA GLY A 82 -5.36 -13.18 21.37
C GLY A 82 -6.30 -13.59 22.54
N PRO A 83 -7.60 -13.29 22.45
CA PRO A 83 -8.44 -13.82 21.38
C PRO A 83 -9.36 -12.80 20.69
N SER A 84 -9.92 -13.29 19.58
CA SER A 84 -10.91 -12.71 18.67
C SER A 84 -12.07 -11.90 19.32
N THR A 85 -12.66 -11.03 18.48
CA THR A 85 -14.05 -10.53 18.52
C THR A 85 -14.35 -9.21 19.25
N ARG A 86 -14.14 -8.09 18.53
CA ARG A 86 -15.22 -7.11 18.32
C ARG A 86 -15.28 -6.76 16.83
N LEU A 87 -15.87 -7.69 16.08
CA LEU A 87 -16.43 -7.38 14.77
C LEU A 87 -17.47 -6.28 14.98
N SER A 88 -17.09 -5.04 14.67
CA SER A 88 -18.06 -3.98 14.45
C SER A 88 -18.85 -4.39 13.20
N THR A 89 -20.06 -4.89 13.40
CA THR A 89 -21.04 -5.30 12.38
C THR A 89 -21.60 -4.09 11.65
N LYS A 90 -20.72 -3.34 10.99
CA LYS A 90 -21.06 -2.62 9.77
C LYS A 90 -20.16 -3.20 8.70
N ALA A 91 -20.68 -4.24 8.04
CA ALA A 91 -20.15 -4.71 6.78
C ALA A 91 -20.18 -3.53 5.81
N ILE A 92 -19.05 -2.81 5.73
CA ILE A 92 -18.76 -1.94 4.61
C ILE A 92 -18.58 -2.91 3.44
N PRO A 93 -19.33 -2.75 2.33
CA PRO A 93 -19.26 -3.71 1.24
C PRO A 93 -17.80 -3.86 0.79
N GLU A 94 -17.30 -5.09 0.80
CA GLU A 94 -15.97 -5.46 0.32
C GLU A 94 -15.95 -5.29 -1.21
N THR A 95 -15.57 -4.11 -1.68
CA THR A 95 -15.64 -3.79 -3.12
C THR A 95 -14.32 -3.89 -3.86
N ASP A 96 -13.18 -4.04 -3.17
CA ASP A 96 -11.86 -4.13 -3.82
C ASP A 96 -11.03 -5.31 -3.28
N TYR A 97 -10.97 -6.39 -4.05
CA TYR A 97 -10.17 -7.59 -3.76
C TYR A 97 -8.77 -7.55 -4.38
N THR A 98 -8.34 -6.41 -4.92
CA THR A 98 -6.97 -6.26 -5.44
C THR A 98 -5.93 -6.25 -4.33
N GLU A 99 -4.68 -6.53 -4.68
CA GLU A 99 -3.55 -6.42 -3.74
C GLU A 99 -3.42 -5.00 -3.19
N ALA A 100 -3.65 -3.97 -4.02
CA ALA A 100 -3.69 -2.58 -3.57
C ALA A 100 -4.78 -2.36 -2.50
N GLY A 101 -6.01 -2.83 -2.74
CA GLY A 101 -7.10 -2.77 -1.77
C GLY A 101 -6.77 -3.47 -0.45
N ARG A 102 -6.05 -4.60 -0.50
CA ARG A 102 -5.54 -5.30 0.70
C ARG A 102 -4.55 -4.44 1.49
N LEU A 103 -3.57 -3.82 0.81
CA LEU A 103 -2.59 -2.95 1.46
C LEU A 103 -3.22 -1.69 2.06
N ILE A 104 -4.15 -1.05 1.33
CA ILE A 104 -4.93 0.10 1.81
C ILE A 104 -5.67 -0.27 3.10
N ARG A 105 -6.34 -1.43 3.12
CA ARG A 105 -7.04 -1.91 4.33
C ARG A 105 -6.10 -2.13 5.49
N GLN A 106 -4.98 -2.81 5.28
CA GLN A 106 -4.03 -3.10 6.34
C GLN A 106 -3.45 -1.82 6.92
N LEU A 107 -2.88 -0.94 6.09
CA LEU A 107 -2.27 0.31 6.54
C LEU A 107 -3.30 1.29 7.12
N GLY A 108 -4.45 1.45 6.45
CA GLY A 108 -5.52 2.33 6.92
C GLY A 108 -6.11 1.91 8.26
N ASN A 109 -6.26 0.60 8.51
CA ASN A 109 -6.69 0.10 9.82
C ASN A 109 -5.63 0.32 10.90
N THR A 110 -4.34 0.09 10.61
CA THR A 110 -3.27 0.38 11.58
C THR A 110 -3.25 1.86 11.96
N ILE A 111 -3.42 2.76 11.00
CA ILE A 111 -3.54 4.20 11.28
C ILE A 111 -4.80 4.51 12.10
N ALA A 112 -5.92 3.87 11.81
CA ALA A 112 -7.16 4.04 12.57
C ALA A 112 -7.00 3.61 14.04
N ASP A 113 -6.32 2.50 14.30
CA ASP A 113 -6.04 2.00 15.65
C ASP A 113 -5.15 3.01 16.44
N GLU A 114 -4.16 3.62 15.79
CA GLU A 114 -3.34 4.70 16.38
C GLU A 114 -4.17 5.96 16.72
N ILE A 115 -5.22 6.25 15.94
CA ILE A 115 -6.14 7.35 16.24
C ILE A 115 -7.03 6.98 17.43
N GLU A 116 -7.56 5.76 17.48
CA GLU A 116 -8.48 5.30 18.52
C GLU A 116 -7.81 5.20 19.90
N THR A 117 -6.53 4.85 19.95
CA THR A 117 -5.74 4.76 21.19
C THR A 117 -5.29 6.11 21.73
N SER A 118 -5.44 7.19 20.96
CA SER A 118 -5.06 8.52 21.43
C SER A 118 -6.03 9.07 22.49
N PRO A 119 -5.53 9.60 23.61
CA PRO A 119 -6.37 10.27 24.62
C PRO A 119 -6.81 11.68 24.18
N LEU A 120 -6.29 12.19 23.06
CA LEU A 120 -6.55 13.55 22.61
C LEU A 120 -7.92 13.69 21.96
N LYS A 121 -8.52 14.88 22.09
CA LYS A 121 -9.69 15.24 21.30
C LYS A 121 -9.29 15.28 19.82
N GLN A 122 -10.24 14.93 18.96
CA GLN A 122 -10.01 14.82 17.52
C GLN A 122 -9.42 16.09 16.89
N SER A 123 -9.83 17.28 17.35
CA SER A 123 -9.27 18.57 16.89
C SER A 123 -7.78 18.69 17.19
N ASP A 124 -7.40 18.35 18.42
CA ASP A 124 -6.06 18.55 18.95
C ASP A 124 -5.12 17.50 18.37
N PHE A 125 -5.63 16.28 18.20
CA PHE A 125 -4.94 15.22 17.50
C PHE A 125 -4.69 15.57 16.02
N ALA A 126 -5.69 16.15 15.33
CA ALA A 126 -5.53 16.59 13.95
C ALA A 126 -4.45 17.66 13.80
N ILE A 127 -4.41 18.64 14.72
CA ILE A 127 -3.36 19.67 14.78
C ILE A 127 -1.99 19.03 15.04
N GLN A 128 -1.89 18.14 16.03
CA GLN A 128 -0.63 17.46 16.38
C GLN A 128 -0.06 16.66 15.19
N LYS A 129 -0.93 16.00 14.43
CA LYS A 129 -0.54 15.22 13.25
C LYS A 129 -0.37 16.07 11.99
N GLY A 130 -0.74 17.34 12.03
CA GLY A 130 -0.73 18.26 10.89
C GLY A 130 -1.62 17.79 9.74
N LEU A 131 -2.76 17.15 10.06
CA LEU A 131 -3.74 16.63 9.10
C LEU A 131 -5.09 17.33 9.29
N PRO A 132 -5.91 17.49 8.24
CA PRO A 132 -7.26 18.02 8.38
C PRO A 132 -8.09 17.18 9.36
N ARG A 133 -8.95 17.84 10.16
CA ARG A 133 -9.86 17.15 11.09
C ARG A 133 -10.77 16.16 10.38
N SER A 134 -11.20 16.48 9.15
CA SER A 134 -12.00 15.60 8.29
C SER A 134 -11.24 14.33 7.91
N THR A 135 -9.94 14.41 7.65
CA THR A 135 -9.05 13.28 7.37
C THR A 135 -8.98 12.34 8.58
N ILE A 136 -8.67 12.87 9.77
CA ILE A 136 -8.67 12.09 11.01
C ILE A 136 -10.05 11.45 11.26
N SER A 137 -11.14 12.19 11.00
CA SER A 137 -12.50 11.66 11.12
C SER A 137 -12.75 10.48 10.20
N THR A 138 -12.24 10.55 8.97
CA THR A 138 -12.46 9.53 7.94
C THR A 138 -11.65 8.27 8.24
N LEU A 139 -10.39 8.44 8.65
CA LEU A 139 -9.52 7.35 9.12
C LEU A 139 -10.09 6.67 10.36
N LYS A 140 -10.51 7.44 11.37
CA LYS A 140 -11.14 6.90 12.60
C LYS A 140 -12.39 6.09 12.30
N ASN A 141 -13.20 6.52 11.34
CA ASN A 141 -14.41 5.79 10.92
C ASN A 141 -14.13 4.64 9.93
N ARG A 142 -12.86 4.31 9.66
CA ARG A 142 -12.42 3.25 8.74
C ARG A 142 -13.04 3.35 7.35
N ARG A 143 -13.30 4.57 6.88
CA ARG A 143 -13.77 4.85 5.51
C ARG A 143 -12.59 4.88 4.55
N LEU A 144 -11.97 3.71 4.38
CA LEU A 144 -10.70 3.54 3.66
C LEU A 144 -10.85 3.65 2.14
N ASP A 145 -12.07 3.47 1.64
CA ASP A 145 -12.49 3.70 0.25
C ASP A 145 -12.19 5.12 -0.27
N ARG A 146 -11.94 6.06 0.64
CA ARG A 146 -11.66 7.47 0.33
C ARG A 146 -10.18 7.82 0.25
N PHE A 147 -9.31 6.86 0.48
CA PHE A 147 -7.86 7.09 0.51
C PHE A 147 -7.17 6.30 -0.58
N LYS A 148 -6.21 6.96 -1.23
CA LYS A 148 -5.26 6.28 -2.09
C LYS A 148 -4.13 5.67 -1.26
N LEU A 149 -3.55 4.58 -1.75
CA LEU A 149 -2.39 3.94 -1.10
C LEU A 149 -1.23 4.93 -0.91
N ASP A 150 -0.91 5.73 -1.94
CA ASP A 150 0.12 6.78 -1.89
C ASP A 150 -0.10 7.72 -0.70
N THR A 151 -1.34 8.16 -0.51
CA THR A 151 -1.71 9.08 0.57
C THR A 151 -1.56 8.44 1.95
N LEU A 152 -1.93 7.17 2.10
CA LEU A 152 -1.79 6.46 3.38
C LEU A 152 -0.33 6.24 3.74
N ILE A 153 0.54 5.95 2.76
CA ILE A 153 1.98 5.83 2.96
C ILE A 153 2.56 7.16 3.43
N ASP A 154 2.18 8.27 2.78
CA ASP A 154 2.66 9.61 3.17
C ASP A 154 2.11 10.07 4.53
N TYR A 155 0.99 9.50 4.98
CA TYR A 155 0.44 9.75 6.30
C TYR A 155 1.12 8.94 7.39
N ALA A 156 1.51 7.70 7.11
CA ALA A 156 2.04 6.76 8.11
C ALA A 156 3.14 7.34 9.02
N PRO A 157 4.15 8.10 8.51
CA PRO A 157 5.17 8.71 9.37
C PRO A 157 4.61 9.69 10.42
N ARG A 158 3.50 10.37 10.14
CA ARG A 158 2.84 11.28 11.09
C ARG A 158 2.30 10.52 12.30
N PHE A 159 1.95 9.26 12.11
CA PHE A 159 1.51 8.34 13.16
C PHE A 159 2.67 7.61 13.83
N GLY A 160 3.92 7.89 13.45
CA GLY A 160 5.09 7.16 13.97
C GLY A 160 5.16 5.73 13.44
N LEU A 161 4.47 5.45 12.32
CA LEU A 161 4.50 4.19 11.61
C LEU A 161 5.55 4.27 10.50
N GLN A 162 6.31 3.20 10.38
CA GLN A 162 7.23 2.92 9.29
C GLN A 162 6.62 1.83 8.42
N VAL A 163 6.41 2.14 7.15
CA VAL A 163 5.88 1.20 6.16
C VAL A 163 7.03 0.73 5.30
N ASP A 164 7.17 -0.57 5.12
CA ASP A 164 8.11 -1.19 4.19
C ASP A 164 7.32 -2.16 3.30
N ILE A 165 7.38 -1.95 2.00
CA ILE A 165 6.71 -2.81 1.01
C ILE A 165 7.79 -3.33 0.07
N THR A 166 7.99 -4.63 0.13
CA THR A 166 9.01 -5.31 -0.69
C THR A 166 8.32 -6.15 -1.77
N ALA A 167 8.80 -6.00 -3.01
CA ALA A 167 8.46 -6.85 -4.13
C ALA A 167 9.58 -7.87 -4.34
N SER A 168 9.24 -9.15 -4.40
CA SER A 168 10.21 -10.24 -4.60
C SER A 168 9.67 -11.25 -5.60
N PRO A 169 10.52 -11.87 -6.45
CA PRO A 169 10.08 -12.97 -7.31
C PRO A 169 9.41 -14.06 -6.48
N ALA A 170 8.30 -14.62 -6.98
CA ALA A 170 7.75 -15.82 -6.38
C ALA A 170 8.84 -16.91 -6.34
N ALA A 171 9.23 -17.35 -5.13
CA ALA A 171 10.22 -18.42 -4.98
C ALA A 171 9.84 -19.58 -5.90
N ARG A 172 10.73 -19.91 -6.84
CA ARG A 172 10.59 -21.10 -7.67
C ARG A 172 10.70 -22.29 -6.72
N SER A 173 9.58 -22.99 -6.48
CA SER A 173 9.63 -24.32 -5.90
C SER A 173 10.43 -25.18 -6.88
N ALA A 174 11.69 -25.45 -6.52
CA ALA A 174 12.53 -26.44 -7.20
C ALA A 174 12.02 -27.84 -6.88
#